data_AF-A0A1B9MQB8-F1
#
_entry.id   AF-A0A1B9MQB8-F1
#
_cell.length_a   1.000
_cell.length_b   1.000
_cell.length_c   1.000
_cell.angle_alpha   90.00
_cell.angle_beta   90.00
_cell.angle_gamma   90.00
#
_symmetry.space_group_name_H-M   'P 1'
#
loop_
_entity.id
_entity.type
_entity.pdbx_description
1 polymer ?
#
loop_
_entity_poly.entity_id
_entity_poly.type
_entity_poly.pdbx_seq_one_letter_code
_entity_poly.pdbx_strand_id
1 'polypeptide(L)'
;MRNIFFVLFFLLHLDYACALDINQTWTEEVYLEKNQIPYSVFSIQLKIDANNKVDGELCSIVNYGNKIDCPIPFSSKLINNEIEVHFDSTFGGKNGTAVIKLQANNLVWNLITNPNGEYYFAKKATLLPEKIENY
;
A
#
# COMPACT_ATOMS: atom_id res chain seq x y z
N MET A 1 -59.90 30.69 -2.40
CA MET A 1 -58.75 30.61 -1.47
C MET A 1 -58.60 29.17 -0.99
N ARG A 2 -57.63 28.42 -1.51
CA ARG A 2 -57.18 27.17 -0.89
C ARG A 2 -55.73 26.92 -1.30
N ASN A 3 -54.82 27.48 -0.52
CA ASN A 3 -53.38 27.28 -0.64
C ASN A 3 -53.06 25.86 -0.15
N ILE A 4 -52.57 24.99 -1.03
CA ILE A 4 -51.94 23.73 -0.65
C ILE A 4 -50.44 23.95 -0.80
N PHE A 5 -49.77 24.05 0.35
CA PHE A 5 -48.32 24.18 0.48
C PHE A 5 -47.68 22.84 0.06
N PHE A 6 -46.99 22.81 -1.08
CA PHE A 6 -46.12 21.69 -1.45
C PHE A 6 -44.81 21.81 -0.65
N VAL A 7 -44.66 20.98 0.39
CA VAL A 7 -43.39 20.85 1.12
C VAL A 7 -42.51 19.89 0.31
N LEU A 8 -41.60 20.45 -0.49
CA LEU A 8 -40.51 19.69 -1.11
C LEU A 8 -39.52 19.30 -0.01
N PHE A 9 -39.58 18.04 0.42
CA PHE A 9 -38.52 17.42 1.22
C PHE A 9 -37.33 17.15 0.27
N PHE A 10 -36.45 18.13 0.12
CA PHE A 10 -35.15 17.94 -0.54
C PHE A 10 -34.31 17.06 0.40
N LEU A 11 -34.25 15.77 0.10
CA LEU A 11 -33.31 14.85 0.73
C LEU A 11 -31.90 15.28 0.31
N LEU A 12 -31.23 16.03 1.18
CA LEU A 12 -29.79 16.25 1.10
C LEU A 12 -29.13 14.89 1.35
N HIS A 13 -28.78 14.20 0.27
CA HIS A 13 -27.80 13.13 0.31
C HIS A 13 -26.47 13.77 0.71
N LEU A 14 -26.17 13.77 2.01
CA LEU A 14 -24.80 13.96 2.46
C LEU A 14 -24.04 12.70 2.00
N ASP A 15 -23.43 12.78 0.83
CA ASP A 15 -22.33 11.88 0.48
C ASP A 15 -21.20 12.17 1.45
N TYR A 16 -21.21 11.48 2.59
CA TYR A 16 -20.10 11.42 3.52
C TYR A 16 -18.99 10.63 2.81
N ALA A 17 -18.25 11.31 1.93
CA ALA A 17 -16.94 10.86 1.52
C ALA A 17 -16.08 10.91 2.78
N CYS A 18 -15.93 9.77 3.45
CA CYS A 18 -14.99 9.64 4.56
C CYS A 18 -13.60 9.88 3.95
N ALA A 19 -13.03 11.05 4.22
CA ALA A 19 -11.68 11.37 3.82
C ALA A 19 -10.74 10.34 4.46
N LEU A 20 -10.17 9.47 3.63
CA LEU A 20 -9.19 8.49 4.06
C LEU A 20 -7.85 9.22 4.19
N ASP A 21 -7.43 9.50 5.43
CA ASP A 21 -6.09 9.97 5.74
C ASP A 21 -5.30 8.80 6.33
N ILE A 22 -4.47 8.18 5.49
CA ILE A 22 -3.60 7.08 5.89
C ILE A 22 -2.18 7.61 5.94
N ASN A 23 -1.47 7.31 7.03
CA ASN A 23 -0.03 7.42 7.12
C ASN A 23 0.50 6.27 7.97
N GLN A 24 0.88 5.18 7.31
CA GLN A 24 1.15 3.91 8.00
C GLN A 24 2.12 3.03 7.21
N THR A 25 2.79 2.14 7.95
CA THR A 25 3.67 1.10 7.40
C THR A 25 3.02 -0.27 7.59
N TRP A 26 3.12 -1.12 6.56
CA TRP A 26 2.77 -2.54 6.61
C TRP A 26 3.98 -3.38 6.27
N THR A 27 4.10 -4.52 6.93
CA THR A 27 5.27 -5.40 6.83
C THR A 27 4.84 -6.86 6.70
N GLU A 28 5.56 -7.61 5.87
CA GLU A 28 5.59 -9.07 5.84
C GLU A 28 6.99 -9.53 6.28
N GLU A 29 7.04 -10.46 7.23
CA GLU A 29 8.27 -11.10 7.67
C GLU A 29 8.21 -12.59 7.34
N VAL A 30 9.24 -13.09 6.66
CA VAL A 30 9.37 -14.52 6.33
C VAL A 30 10.57 -15.08 7.08
N TYR A 31 10.32 -16.11 7.89
CA TYR A 31 11.34 -16.82 8.65
C TYR A 31 11.65 -18.16 7.98
N LEU A 32 12.94 -18.49 7.84
CA LEU A 32 13.39 -19.85 7.54
C LEU A 32 13.80 -20.51 8.85
N GLU A 33 13.25 -21.69 9.14
CA GLU A 33 13.52 -22.48 10.36
C GLU A 33 13.20 -21.74 11.68
N LYS A 34 13.64 -22.27 12.83
CA LYS A 34 13.42 -21.67 14.17
C LYS A 34 14.34 -20.45 14.42
N ASN A 35 14.66 -19.69 13.38
CA ASN A 35 15.50 -18.51 13.51
C ASN A 35 14.70 -17.35 14.12
N GLN A 36 15.34 -16.58 14.99
CA GLN A 36 14.76 -15.37 15.58
C GLN A 36 14.84 -14.16 14.65
N ILE A 37 15.62 -14.27 13.57
CA ILE A 37 15.82 -13.21 12.57
C ILE A 37 15.07 -13.61 11.30
N PRO A 38 14.22 -12.73 10.74
CA PRO A 38 13.54 -13.01 9.49
C PRO A 38 14.55 -13.16 8.35
N TYR A 39 14.33 -14.14 7.49
CA TYR A 39 15.09 -14.32 6.27
C TYR A 39 14.84 -13.17 5.28
N SER A 40 13.58 -12.72 5.21
CA SER A 40 13.21 -11.53 4.46
C SER A 40 12.16 -10.70 5.18
N VAL A 41 12.26 -9.39 4.98
CA VAL A 41 11.30 -8.37 5.42
C VAL A 41 10.89 -7.57 4.18
N PHE A 42 9.61 -7.50 3.89
CA PHE A 42 9.07 -6.63 2.86
C PHE A 42 8.13 -5.62 3.51
N SER A 43 8.39 -4.33 3.35
CA SER A 43 7.56 -3.27 3.89
C SER A 43 7.10 -2.29 2.82
N ILE A 44 5.92 -1.72 3.08
CA ILE A 44 5.29 -0.68 2.28
C ILE A 44 4.84 0.42 3.24
N GLN A 45 5.37 1.62 3.06
CA GLN A 45 4.81 2.83 3.67
C GLN A 45 3.84 3.48 2.70
N LEU A 46 2.64 3.84 3.18
CA LEU A 46 1.68 4.63 2.40
C LEU A 46 1.28 5.89 3.15
N LYS A 47 1.25 6.99 2.40
CA LYS A 47 0.54 8.21 2.73
C LYS A 47 -0.57 8.43 1.70
N ILE A 48 -1.83 8.37 2.12
CA ILE A 48 -3.00 8.61 1.26
C ILE A 48 -3.75 9.81 1.79
N ASP A 49 -3.94 10.82 0.93
CA ASP A 49 -4.69 12.03 1.30
C ASP A 49 -6.18 11.93 0.97
N ALA A 50 -6.94 12.93 1.43
CA ALA A 50 -8.38 13.04 1.19
C ALA A 50 -8.78 13.09 -0.30
N ASN A 51 -7.83 13.36 -1.21
CA ASN A 51 -8.05 13.39 -2.66
C ASN A 51 -7.60 12.09 -3.35
N ASN A 52 -7.35 11.02 -2.57
CA ASN A 52 -6.83 9.75 -3.03
C ASN A 52 -5.44 9.85 -3.68
N LYS A 53 -4.68 10.91 -3.44
CA LYS A 53 -3.28 10.97 -3.84
C LYS A 53 -2.48 10.04 -2.93
N VAL A 54 -1.66 9.19 -3.52
CA VAL A 54 -0.78 8.28 -2.80
C VAL A 54 0.67 8.72 -3.00
N ASP A 55 1.37 8.90 -1.90
CA ASP A 55 2.84 8.88 -1.85
C ASP A 55 3.23 7.66 -1.01
N GLY A 56 4.18 6.87 -1.47
CA GLY A 56 4.59 5.66 -0.77
C GLY A 56 6.04 5.27 -1.00
N GLU A 57 6.49 4.28 -0.25
CA GLU A 57 7.85 3.75 -0.31
C GLU A 57 7.82 2.23 -0.19
N LEU A 58 8.58 1.55 -1.04
CA LEU A 58 8.82 0.11 -0.95
C LEU A 58 10.21 -0.15 -0.35
N CYS A 59 10.32 -1.18 0.49
CA CYS A 59 11.61 -1.68 0.97
C CYS A 59 11.60 -3.21 1.04
N SER A 60 12.51 -3.86 0.31
CA SER A 60 12.69 -5.31 0.41
C SER A 60 14.07 -5.64 0.94
N ILE A 61 14.11 -6.33 2.08
CA ILE A 61 15.32 -6.83 2.72
C ILE A 61 15.26 -8.35 2.62
N VAL A 62 16.23 -8.98 1.97
CA VAL A 62 16.27 -10.44 1.83
C VAL A 62 17.63 -11.02 2.19
N ASN A 63 17.66 -12.34 2.38
CA ASN A 63 18.86 -13.07 2.77
C ASN A 63 19.51 -12.50 4.05
N TYR A 64 18.70 -12.37 5.11
CA TYR A 64 19.13 -11.88 6.42
C TYR A 64 19.82 -10.51 6.38
N GLY A 65 19.38 -9.63 5.47
CA GLY A 65 19.94 -8.29 5.32
C GLY A 65 21.07 -8.15 4.30
N ASN A 66 21.51 -9.23 3.65
CA ASN A 66 22.58 -9.16 2.66
C ASN A 66 22.15 -8.50 1.33
N LYS A 67 20.85 -8.35 1.11
CA LYS A 67 20.28 -7.70 -0.08
C LYS A 67 19.21 -6.72 0.39
N ILE A 68 19.46 -5.42 0.21
CA ILE A 68 18.60 -4.33 0.69
C ILE A 68 18.19 -3.48 -0.52
N ASP A 69 16.94 -3.65 -0.95
CA ASP A 69 16.32 -2.98 -2.09
C ASP A 69 15.38 -1.87 -1.58
N CYS A 70 15.98 -0.83 -0.99
CA CYS A 70 15.29 0.34 -0.44
C CYS A 70 16.19 1.59 -0.34
N PRO A 71 15.60 2.77 -0.09
CA PRO A 71 14.18 3.07 -0.25
C PRO A 71 13.79 3.23 -1.73
N ILE A 72 12.58 2.80 -2.11
CA ILE A 72 12.06 3.02 -3.46
C ILE A 72 10.76 3.84 -3.37
N PRO A 73 10.84 5.17 -3.56
CA PRO A 73 9.66 6.01 -3.50
C PRO A 73 8.79 5.84 -4.75
N PHE A 74 7.48 5.99 -4.58
CA PHE A 74 6.52 6.05 -5.68
C PHE A 74 5.40 7.03 -5.37
N SER A 75 4.75 7.53 -6.42
CA SER A 75 3.52 8.31 -6.32
C SER A 75 2.46 7.71 -7.23
N SER A 76 1.22 7.67 -6.77
CA SER A 76 0.11 7.05 -7.50
C SER A 76 -1.24 7.64 -7.05
N LYS A 77 -2.34 6.97 -7.40
CA LYS A 77 -3.69 7.28 -6.93
C LYS A 77 -4.36 6.01 -6.41
N LEU A 78 -5.14 6.17 -5.35
CA LEU A 78 -6.04 5.12 -4.87
C LEU A 78 -7.30 5.10 -5.75
N ILE A 79 -7.55 3.99 -6.43
CA ILE A 79 -8.72 3.79 -7.29
C ILE A 79 -9.33 2.42 -6.96
N ASN A 80 -10.59 2.38 -6.52
CA ASN A 80 -11.29 1.14 -6.17
C ASN A 80 -10.51 0.25 -5.18
N ASN A 81 -9.90 0.88 -4.16
CA ASN A 81 -9.03 0.23 -3.17
C ASN A 81 -7.74 -0.38 -3.73
N GLU A 82 -7.35 -0.03 -4.95
CA GLU A 82 -6.11 -0.47 -5.58
C GLU A 82 -5.18 0.71 -5.86
N ILE A 83 -3.89 0.43 -5.79
CA ILE A 83 -2.81 1.36 -6.10
C ILE A 83 -1.88 0.66 -7.08
N GLU A 84 -1.76 1.18 -8.28
CA GLU A 84 -0.74 0.75 -9.24
C GLU A 84 0.61 1.38 -8.86
N VAL A 85 1.65 0.56 -8.81
CA VAL A 85 3.00 0.97 -8.42
C VAL A 85 3.95 0.65 -9.56
N HIS A 86 4.60 1.69 -10.07
CA HIS A 86 5.77 1.54 -10.94
C HIS A 86 7.02 1.76 -10.10
N PHE A 87 8.00 0.89 -10.28
CA PHE A 87 9.23 0.96 -9.49
C PHE A 87 10.43 0.40 -10.24
N ASP A 88 11.60 0.90 -9.87
CA ASP A 88 12.90 0.43 -10.31
C ASP A 88 13.68 -0.06 -9.09
N SER A 89 14.25 -1.26 -9.17
CA SER A 89 15.11 -1.82 -8.12
C SER A 89 16.44 -1.04 -8.02
N THR A 90 16.97 -0.95 -6.81
CA THR A 90 18.32 -0.43 -6.56
C THR A 90 19.42 -1.37 -7.08
N PHE A 91 19.08 -2.63 -7.39
CA PHE A 91 19.96 -3.63 -8.01
C PHE A 91 20.00 -3.55 -9.55
N GLY A 92 19.35 -2.54 -10.14
CA GLY A 92 19.39 -2.29 -11.58
C GLY A 92 18.25 -2.90 -12.38
N GLY A 93 17.33 -3.63 -11.75
CA GLY A 93 16.06 -4.04 -12.36
C GLY A 93 15.17 -2.84 -12.69
N LYS A 94 14.69 -2.74 -13.94
CA LYS A 94 13.91 -1.58 -14.43
C LYS A 94 12.51 -1.90 -14.90
N ASN A 95 11.60 -0.94 -14.77
CA ASN A 95 10.21 -1.03 -15.27
C ASN A 95 9.38 -2.12 -14.58
N GLY A 96 9.55 -2.28 -13.27
CA GLY A 96 8.67 -3.11 -12.46
C GLY A 96 7.28 -2.51 -12.35
N THR A 97 6.24 -3.33 -12.32
CA THR A 97 4.87 -2.87 -12.05
C THR A 97 4.17 -3.83 -11.12
N ALA A 98 3.49 -3.31 -10.11
CA ALA A 98 2.74 -4.07 -9.12
C ALA A 98 1.41 -3.40 -8.79
N VAL A 99 0.53 -4.16 -8.15
CA VAL A 99 -0.70 -3.62 -7.57
C VAL A 99 -0.69 -3.90 -6.07
N ILE A 100 -0.99 -2.87 -5.31
CA ILE A 100 -1.32 -2.96 -3.88
C ILE A 100 -2.83 -2.87 -3.75
N LYS A 101 -3.45 -3.85 -3.08
CA LYS A 101 -4.87 -3.79 -2.71
C LYS A 101 -5.00 -3.50 -1.22
N LEU A 102 -5.78 -2.46 -0.90
CA LEU A 102 -6.14 -2.12 0.47
C LEU A 102 -7.30 -3.02 0.92
N GLN A 103 -7.08 -3.77 1.98
CA GLN A 103 -8.11 -4.54 2.68
C GLN A 103 -8.34 -3.96 4.07
N ALA A 104 -9.38 -4.44 4.76
CA ALA A 104 -9.77 -3.91 6.07
C ALA A 104 -8.65 -3.91 7.12
N ASN A 105 -7.72 -4.87 7.05
CA ASN A 105 -6.68 -5.06 8.07
C ASN A 105 -5.28 -5.37 7.51
N ASN A 106 -5.09 -5.31 6.19
CA ASN A 106 -3.83 -5.69 5.55
C ASN A 106 -3.69 -5.00 4.19
N LEU A 107 -2.49 -5.10 3.61
CA LEU A 107 -2.25 -4.87 2.20
C LEU A 107 -1.98 -6.20 1.49
N VAL A 108 -2.51 -6.34 0.28
CA VAL A 108 -2.13 -7.43 -0.62
C VAL A 108 -1.29 -6.86 -1.76
N TRP A 109 -0.05 -7.29 -1.83
CA TRP A 109 0.86 -6.97 -2.92
C TRP A 109 0.81 -8.06 -4.00
N ASN A 110 0.83 -7.64 -5.26
CA ASN A 110 0.95 -8.53 -6.41
C ASN A 110 1.84 -7.88 -7.49
N LEU A 111 3.00 -8.47 -7.75
CA LEU A 111 3.89 -8.08 -8.84
C LEU A 111 3.28 -8.51 -10.17
N ILE A 112 2.97 -7.54 -11.04
CA ILE A 112 2.35 -7.75 -12.35
C ILE A 112 3.42 -7.97 -13.41
N THR A 113 4.41 -7.07 -13.46
CA THR A 113 5.52 -7.11 -14.39
C THR A 113 6.82 -7.11 -13.60
N ASN A 114 7.64 -8.14 -13.80
CA ASN A 114 8.95 -8.21 -13.18
C ASN A 114 9.85 -7.07 -13.71
N PRO A 115 10.67 -6.44 -12.86
CA PRO A 115 11.73 -5.57 -13.32
C PRO A 115 12.67 -6.29 -14.29
N ASN A 116 13.11 -5.59 -15.33
CA ASN A 116 14.12 -6.05 -16.28
C ASN A 116 15.51 -5.88 -15.65
N GLY A 117 16.06 -6.94 -15.06
CA GLY A 117 17.35 -6.93 -14.36
C GLY A 117 17.25 -7.62 -12.99
N GLU A 118 18.22 -7.39 -12.12
CA GLU A 118 18.22 -7.94 -10.76
C GLU A 118 17.26 -7.13 -9.86
N TYR A 119 16.46 -7.83 -9.06
CA TYR A 119 15.52 -7.26 -8.09
C TYR A 119 15.19 -8.29 -7.01
N TYR A 120 14.70 -7.84 -5.85
CA TYR A 120 14.44 -8.72 -4.70
C TYR A 120 13.04 -8.64 -4.10
N PHE A 121 12.05 -8.20 -4.88
CA PHE A 121 10.65 -8.14 -4.44
C PHE A 121 9.91 -9.47 -4.56
N ALA A 122 9.06 -9.77 -3.58
CA ALA A 122 8.17 -10.92 -3.62
C ALA A 122 7.17 -10.81 -4.80
N LYS A 123 6.80 -11.95 -5.39
CA LYS A 123 5.75 -11.97 -6.43
C LYS A 123 4.37 -11.65 -5.84
N LYS A 124 4.11 -12.12 -4.62
CA LYS A 124 2.89 -11.88 -3.83
C LYS A 124 3.26 -11.77 -2.37
N ALA A 125 2.58 -10.91 -1.64
CA ALA A 125 2.73 -10.75 -0.20
C ALA A 125 1.42 -10.30 0.43
N THR A 126 1.20 -10.67 1.69
CA THR A 126 0.15 -10.11 2.53
C THR A 126 0.82 -9.41 3.70
N LEU A 127 0.78 -8.09 3.71
CA LEU A 127 1.49 -7.26 4.67
C LEU A 127 0.53 -6.81 5.77
N LEU A 128 0.95 -6.98 7.01
CA LEU A 128 0.18 -6.57 8.19
C LEU A 128 0.65 -5.21 8.67
N PRO A 129 -0.24 -4.38 9.22
CA PRO A 129 0.15 -3.10 9.78
C PRO A 129 1.19 -3.30 10.88
N GLU A 130 2.26 -2.48 10.87
CA GLU A 130 3.21 -2.50 11.97
C GLU A 130 2.50 -2.16 13.28
N LYS A 131 2.79 -2.94 14.33
CA LYS A 131 2.27 -2.66 15.65
C LYS A 131 2.96 -1.41 16.18
N ILE A 132 2.18 -0.40 16.56
CA ILE A 132 2.70 0.72 17.31
C ILE A 132 3.02 0.19 18.71
N GLU A 133 4.29 -0.11 18.98
CA GLU A 133 4.75 -0.39 20.35
C GLU A 133 4.78 0.94 21.10
N ASN A 134 3.83 1.14 22.01
CA ASN A 134 3.88 2.22 22.99
C ASN A 134 4.94 1.83 24.04
N TYR A 135 6.12 2.45 23.95
CA TYR A 135 7.16 2.36 25.00
C TYR A 135 6.81 3.22 26.21
#